data_AF-A0A438H5H1-F1
#
_entry.id   AF-A0A438H5H1-F1
#
_cell.length_a   1.000
_cell.length_b   1.000
_cell.length_c   1.000
_cell.angle_alpha   90.00
_cell.angle_beta   90.00
_cell.angle_gamma   90.00
#
_symmetry.space_group_name_H-M   'P 1'
#
loop_
_entity.id
_entity.type
_entity.pdbx_description
1 polymer ?
#
loop_
_entity_poly.entity_id
_entity_poly.type
_entity_poly.pdbx_seq_one_letter_code
_entity_poly.pdbx_strand_id
1 'polypeptide(L)'
;MLPLPMAALVSLTITFKLDKRLEYIHAVAGTSLANCASSCPWPSMPIIGSLWVQKVRRWHNFIVGSCSLSVFRQDKEAVAQLLRSCFTSFLGLFHVSKSPLASQNGVVGLLGDINWAHCVCPSIAPGLLYLRSCRTIHNVQYVNHVIIGLVAEFARELASRWASKDSQQLKSSQSSLALATTKVKEVATLGASLLCVTGGIQLVQELYQETLPTWLLSTREEKLGEVSSVSRIMEGYAMAYLLVLSGSFIWGLGARPPSWTFSIRARIVRTHLDFLAGVLEGNISLGCDPATWKSYVSCLVGLLVSLAPTWIRDVKRETLRKLANGLRGWHECELALSLLEKGGPATLGSAAELVNVIN
;
A
#
# COMPACT_ATOMS: atom_id res chain seq x y z
N MET A 1 26.89 27.63 -28.21
CA MET A 1 27.69 28.13 -27.07
C MET A 1 26.98 27.71 -25.79
N LEU A 2 27.56 26.82 -24.99
CA LEU A 2 27.02 26.49 -23.66
C LEU A 2 27.25 27.68 -22.72
N PRO A 3 26.31 28.03 -21.83
CA PRO A 3 26.54 29.04 -20.80
C PRO A 3 27.80 28.69 -20.00
N LEU A 4 28.63 29.68 -19.64
CA LEU A 4 29.90 29.48 -18.94
C LEU A 4 29.80 28.54 -17.72
N PRO A 5 28.77 28.62 -16.85
CA PRO A 5 28.61 27.70 -15.72
C PRO A 5 28.44 26.24 -16.17
N MET A 6 27.83 26.01 -17.32
CA MET A 6 27.54 24.69 -17.87
C MET A 6 28.76 24.08 -18.53
N ALA A 7 29.55 24.89 -19.25
CA ALA A 7 30.84 24.46 -19.77
C ALA A 7 31.80 24.11 -18.63
N ALA A 8 31.81 24.89 -17.55
CA ALA A 8 32.57 24.60 -16.34
C ALA A 8 32.08 23.31 -15.67
N LEU A 9 30.77 23.12 -15.50
CA LEU A 9 30.22 21.92 -14.87
C LEU A 9 30.49 20.66 -15.71
N VAL A 10 30.33 20.71 -17.04
CA VAL A 10 30.71 19.63 -17.96
C VAL A 10 32.22 19.35 -17.92
N SER A 11 33.06 20.39 -17.88
CA SER A 11 34.50 20.22 -17.76
C SER A 11 34.88 19.58 -16.43
N LEU A 12 34.24 19.97 -15.33
CA LEU A 12 34.46 19.43 -13.99
C LEU A 12 33.96 17.98 -13.88
N THR A 13 32.80 17.67 -14.46
CA THR A 13 32.30 16.29 -14.55
C THR A 13 33.19 15.44 -15.45
N ILE A 14 33.88 15.97 -16.46
CA ILE A 14 34.86 15.20 -17.28
C ILE A 14 36.22 15.06 -16.58
N THR A 15 36.70 16.08 -15.87
CA THR A 15 38.07 16.13 -15.31
C THR A 15 38.20 15.55 -13.90
N PHE A 16 37.12 15.47 -13.12
CA PHE A 16 37.15 14.95 -11.74
C PHE A 16 37.64 13.49 -11.65
N LYS A 17 38.80 13.22 -11.06
CA LYS A 17 39.35 11.86 -10.98
C LYS A 17 38.59 11.05 -9.92
N LEU A 18 37.92 9.96 -10.31
CA LEU A 18 37.13 9.15 -9.40
C LEU A 18 38.02 8.24 -8.54
N ASP A 19 37.99 8.45 -7.23
CA ASP A 19 38.62 7.58 -6.24
C ASP A 19 37.56 6.68 -5.57
N LYS A 20 37.94 5.46 -5.17
CA LYS A 20 37.02 4.46 -4.58
C LYS A 20 36.33 4.95 -3.30
N ARG A 21 36.97 5.88 -2.58
CA ARG A 21 36.45 6.46 -1.33
C ARG A 21 35.26 7.40 -1.53
N LEU A 22 35.00 7.83 -2.77
CA LEU A 22 33.94 8.79 -3.11
C LEU A 22 32.71 8.13 -3.79
N GLU A 23 32.63 6.80 -3.81
CA GLU A 23 31.52 6.04 -4.43
C GLU A 23 30.13 6.43 -3.89
N TYR A 24 30.01 6.77 -2.61
CA TYR A 24 28.74 7.25 -2.03
C TYR A 24 28.27 8.57 -2.65
N ILE A 25 29.19 9.51 -2.91
CA ILE A 25 28.87 10.79 -3.55
C ILE A 25 28.36 10.55 -4.98
N HIS A 26 28.85 9.52 -5.68
CA HIS A 26 28.35 9.15 -7.01
C HIS A 26 26.92 8.61 -6.99
N ALA A 27 26.58 7.79 -5.99
CA ALA A 27 25.23 7.25 -5.85
C ALA A 27 24.19 8.35 -5.60
N VAL A 28 24.54 9.31 -4.75
CA VAL A 28 23.68 10.48 -4.43
C VAL A 28 23.63 11.46 -5.59
N ALA A 29 24.78 11.96 -6.05
CA ALA A 29 24.86 12.97 -7.10
C ALA A 29 24.33 12.45 -8.45
N GLY A 30 24.57 11.18 -8.79
CA GLY A 30 24.05 10.57 -10.02
C GLY A 30 22.53 10.49 -10.04
N THR A 31 21.91 10.13 -8.91
CA THR A 31 20.44 10.08 -8.79
C THR A 31 19.84 11.48 -8.84
N SER A 32 20.45 12.45 -8.17
CA SER A 32 20.03 13.86 -8.23
C SER A 32 20.15 14.44 -9.64
N LEU A 33 21.26 14.19 -10.34
CA LEU A 33 21.46 14.63 -11.71
C LEU A 33 20.50 13.97 -12.69
N ALA A 34 20.19 12.69 -12.51
CA ALA A 34 19.19 11.98 -13.31
C ALA A 34 17.78 12.58 -13.13
N ASN A 35 17.37 12.85 -11.89
CA ASN A 35 16.10 13.49 -11.59
C ASN A 35 16.02 14.92 -12.14
N CYS A 36 17.13 15.68 -12.05
CA CYS A 36 17.22 17.00 -12.65
C CYS A 36 17.15 16.92 -14.18
N ALA A 37 17.82 15.94 -14.81
CA ALA A 37 17.74 15.73 -16.25
C ALA A 37 16.33 15.37 -16.72
N SER A 38 15.56 14.59 -15.94
CA SER A 38 14.20 14.20 -16.30
C SER A 38 13.14 15.29 -16.07
N SER A 39 13.38 16.20 -15.13
CA SER A 39 12.39 17.21 -14.71
C SER A 39 12.73 18.63 -15.16
N CYS A 40 13.93 18.88 -15.67
CA CYS A 40 14.35 20.20 -16.11
C CYS A 40 13.92 20.47 -17.56
N PRO A 41 13.23 21.58 -17.85
CA PRO A 41 12.85 21.94 -19.21
C PRO A 41 14.05 22.40 -20.07
N TRP A 42 15.23 22.55 -19.47
CA TRP A 42 16.42 23.02 -20.16
C TRP A 42 17.07 21.85 -20.95
N PRO A 43 17.27 22.00 -22.27
CA PRO A 43 17.79 20.93 -23.13
C PRO A 43 19.22 20.47 -22.77
N SER A 44 19.94 21.29 -22.01
CA SER A 44 21.31 21.03 -21.57
C SER A 44 21.40 20.11 -20.34
N MET A 45 20.33 19.97 -19.55
CA MET A 45 20.33 19.14 -18.35
C MET A 45 20.30 17.63 -18.64
N PRO A 46 19.54 17.15 -19.64
CA PRO A 46 19.69 15.80 -20.17
C PRO A 46 21.11 15.49 -20.67
N ILE A 47 21.80 16.48 -21.26
CA ILE A 47 23.19 16.34 -21.74
C ILE A 47 24.17 16.20 -20.57
N ILE A 48 24.01 17.00 -19.51
CA ILE A 48 24.84 16.85 -18.29
C ILE A 48 24.58 15.51 -17.62
N GLY A 49 23.31 15.10 -17.51
CA GLY A 49 22.92 13.82 -16.94
C GLY A 49 23.56 12.64 -17.69
N SER A 50 23.51 12.66 -19.02
CA SER A 50 24.14 11.62 -19.84
C SER A 50 25.67 11.62 -19.72
N LEU A 51 26.33 12.78 -19.75
CA LEU A 51 27.79 12.90 -19.58
C LEU A 51 28.28 12.43 -18.20
N TRP A 52 27.53 12.74 -17.13
CA TRP A 52 27.84 12.25 -15.79
C TRP A 52 27.80 10.72 -15.73
N VAL A 53 26.79 10.13 -16.36
CA VAL A 53 26.64 8.68 -16.46
C VAL A 53 27.76 8.05 -17.24
N GLN A 54 28.25 8.75 -18.28
CA GLN A 54 29.34 8.23 -19.09
C GLN A 54 30.60 7.92 -18.28
N LYS A 55 30.77 8.67 -17.19
CA LYS A 55 31.93 8.58 -16.33
C LYS A 55 31.82 7.53 -15.23
N VAL A 56 30.60 7.24 -14.75
CA VAL A 56 30.40 6.21 -13.73
C VAL A 56 30.52 4.84 -14.40
N ARG A 57 31.43 3.98 -13.93
CA ARG A 57 31.69 2.61 -14.46
C ARG A 57 30.50 1.62 -14.42
N ARG A 58 29.26 2.09 -14.29
CA ARG A 58 28.02 1.31 -14.13
C ARG A 58 26.91 1.75 -15.09
N TRP A 59 27.29 1.96 -16.35
CA TRP A 59 26.38 2.35 -17.44
C TRP A 59 25.14 1.46 -17.57
N HIS A 60 25.27 0.15 -17.40
CA HIS A 60 24.15 -0.79 -17.55
C HIS A 60 22.98 -0.46 -16.60
N ASN A 61 23.25 -0.22 -15.31
CA ASN A 61 22.19 0.08 -14.35
C ASN A 61 21.54 1.42 -14.60
N PHE A 62 22.32 2.40 -15.05
CA PHE A 62 21.78 3.70 -15.39
C PHE A 62 20.92 3.65 -16.66
N ILE A 63 21.39 2.98 -17.72
CA ILE A 63 20.63 2.83 -18.96
C ILE A 63 19.37 2.04 -18.69
N VAL A 64 19.46 0.87 -18.05
CA VAL A 64 18.29 0.04 -17.71
C VAL A 64 17.31 0.85 -16.86
N GLY A 65 17.79 1.55 -15.83
CA GLY A 65 16.96 2.45 -15.02
C GLY A 65 16.30 3.54 -15.86
N SER A 66 17.05 4.27 -16.67
CA SER A 66 16.53 5.41 -17.44
C SER A 66 15.58 5.00 -18.57
N CYS A 67 15.88 3.91 -19.28
CA CYS A 67 15.00 3.35 -20.31
C CYS A 67 13.74 2.74 -19.70
N SER A 68 13.83 2.14 -18.51
CA SER A 68 12.65 1.61 -17.82
C SER A 68 11.66 2.71 -17.41
N LEU A 69 12.15 3.92 -17.07
CA LEU A 69 11.30 5.06 -16.75
C LEU A 69 10.37 5.43 -17.91
N SER A 70 10.86 5.40 -19.16
CA SER A 70 10.01 5.70 -20.32
C SER A 70 8.90 4.66 -20.52
N VAL A 71 9.18 3.39 -20.22
CA VAL A 71 8.20 2.30 -20.33
C VAL A 71 7.13 2.45 -19.25
N PHE A 72 7.51 2.56 -17.98
CA PHE A 72 6.56 2.71 -16.87
C PHE A 72 5.77 4.03 -16.89
N ARG A 73 6.29 5.04 -17.59
CA ARG A 73 5.61 6.31 -17.78
C ARG A 73 4.38 6.20 -18.70
N GLN A 74 4.37 5.27 -19.65
CA GLN A 74 3.32 5.18 -20.68
C GLN A 74 2.53 3.87 -20.62
N ASP A 75 3.16 2.74 -20.28
CA ASP A 75 2.54 1.44 -20.31
C ASP A 75 1.97 1.04 -18.95
N LYS A 76 0.64 0.89 -18.90
CA LYS A 76 -0.11 0.47 -17.71
C LYS A 76 0.22 -0.97 -17.31
N GLU A 77 0.39 -1.87 -18.27
CA GLU A 77 0.64 -3.28 -17.98
C GLU A 77 2.05 -3.47 -17.40
N ALA A 78 3.03 -2.72 -17.91
CA ALA A 78 4.37 -2.70 -17.33
C ALA A 78 4.37 -2.24 -15.86
N VAL A 79 3.56 -1.24 -15.52
CA VAL A 79 3.37 -0.79 -14.12
C VAL A 79 2.71 -1.89 -13.29
N ALA A 80 1.70 -2.58 -13.83
CA ALA A 80 1.03 -3.67 -13.14
C ALA A 80 1.98 -4.85 -12.86
N GLN A 81 2.79 -5.24 -13.83
CA GLN A 81 3.79 -6.29 -13.68
C GLN A 81 4.91 -5.89 -12.72
N LEU A 82 5.34 -4.62 -12.71
CA LEU A 82 6.32 -4.12 -11.75
C LEU A 82 5.77 -4.19 -10.31
N LEU A 83 4.53 -3.75 -10.11
CA LEU A 83 3.85 -3.85 -8.82
C LEU A 83 3.73 -5.31 -8.38
N ARG A 84 3.29 -6.21 -9.27
CA ARG A 84 3.24 -7.65 -8.99
C ARG A 84 4.61 -8.20 -8.60
N SER A 85 5.67 -7.78 -9.29
CA SER A 85 7.05 -8.17 -8.96
C SER A 85 7.49 -7.68 -7.59
N CYS A 86 7.06 -6.49 -7.16
CA CYS A 86 7.28 -5.98 -5.80
C CYS A 86 6.61 -6.87 -4.75
N PHE A 87 5.32 -7.20 -4.94
CA PHE A 87 4.59 -8.10 -4.02
C PHE A 87 5.24 -9.48 -3.95
N THR A 88 5.60 -10.05 -5.11
CA THR A 88 6.15 -11.40 -5.16
C THR A 88 7.53 -11.49 -4.50
N SER A 89 8.37 -10.47 -4.70
CA SER A 89 9.71 -10.39 -4.09
C SER A 89 9.65 -10.13 -2.58
N PHE A 90 8.73 -9.27 -2.14
CA PHE A 90 8.53 -8.97 -0.72
C PHE A 90 7.98 -10.19 0.05
N LEU A 91 7.04 -10.93 -0.53
CA LEU A 91 6.42 -12.10 0.12
C LEU A 91 7.25 -13.38 -0.03
N GLY A 92 8.28 -13.37 -0.90
CA GLY A 92 9.16 -14.51 -1.14
C GLY A 92 8.46 -15.70 -1.82
N LEU A 93 7.50 -15.43 -2.71
CA LEU A 93 6.69 -16.46 -3.35
C LEU A 93 7.38 -17.14 -4.54
N PHE A 94 8.52 -16.60 -5.00
CA PHE A 94 9.46 -17.24 -5.93
C PHE A 94 10.62 -17.89 -5.17
N HIS A 95 10.42 -19.06 -4.56
CA HIS A 95 11.55 -19.94 -4.22
C HIS A 95 11.13 -21.42 -4.30
N VAL A 96 11.18 -21.95 -5.53
CA VAL A 96 11.17 -23.42 -5.77
C VAL A 96 12.59 -24.01 -5.58
N SER A 97 13.61 -23.17 -5.38
CA SER A 97 15.00 -23.61 -5.25
C SER A 97 15.32 -24.04 -3.81
N LYS A 98 15.59 -25.32 -3.60
CA LYS A 98 16.01 -25.95 -2.33
C LYS A 98 17.43 -25.50 -1.89
N SER A 99 17.60 -24.26 -1.41
CA SER A 99 18.81 -23.88 -0.66
C SER A 99 18.43 -23.14 0.63
N PRO A 100 18.86 -23.59 1.83
CA PRO A 100 18.36 -23.07 3.11
C PRO A 100 19.04 -21.77 3.59
N LEU A 101 19.94 -21.16 2.81
CA LEU A 101 20.82 -20.09 3.33
C LEU A 101 20.58 -18.67 2.81
N ALA A 102 19.57 -18.40 1.98
CA ALA A 102 19.27 -17.03 1.53
C ALA A 102 17.82 -16.82 1.04
N SER A 103 16.80 -17.11 1.85
CA SER A 103 15.45 -16.63 1.56
C SER A 103 15.33 -15.15 1.95
N GLN A 104 15.83 -14.26 1.11
CA GLN A 104 15.71 -12.80 1.31
C GLN A 104 14.26 -12.37 1.04
N ASN A 105 13.42 -12.43 2.06
CA ASN A 105 12.03 -11.96 2.01
C ASN A 105 11.93 -10.56 2.66
N GLY A 106 10.75 -9.94 2.57
CA GLY A 106 10.48 -8.64 3.16
C GLY A 106 11.20 -7.51 2.44
N VAL A 107 11.69 -6.53 3.20
CA VAL A 107 12.34 -5.33 2.65
C VAL A 107 13.61 -5.67 1.87
N VAL A 108 14.37 -6.69 2.31
CA VAL A 108 15.59 -7.14 1.62
C VAL A 108 15.25 -7.73 0.26
N GLY A 109 14.20 -8.56 0.16
CA GLY A 109 13.73 -9.07 -1.14
C GLY A 109 13.20 -7.97 -2.06
N LEU A 110 12.56 -6.94 -1.49
CA LEU A 110 11.98 -5.83 -2.25
C LEU A 110 13.04 -4.84 -2.78
N LEU A 111 14.03 -4.49 -1.96
CA LEU A 111 15.03 -3.46 -2.27
C LEU A 111 16.38 -4.04 -2.70
N GLY A 112 16.57 -5.35 -2.56
CA GLY A 112 17.82 -6.04 -2.80
C GLY A 112 18.80 -5.92 -1.63
N ASP A 113 19.78 -6.82 -1.60
CA ASP A 113 20.93 -6.72 -0.71
C ASP A 113 21.95 -5.73 -1.28
N ILE A 114 22.38 -4.79 -0.46
CA ILE A 114 23.35 -3.75 -0.80
C ILE A 114 24.78 -4.32 -0.67
N ASN A 115 24.99 -5.63 -0.51
CA ASN A 115 26.34 -6.17 -0.32
C ASN A 115 27.22 -6.04 -1.59
N TRP A 116 27.97 -4.93 -1.67
CA TRP A 116 28.80 -4.50 -2.80
C TRP A 116 29.99 -5.42 -3.14
N ALA A 117 30.18 -6.53 -2.42
CA ALA A 117 31.42 -7.27 -2.41
C ALA A 117 31.60 -8.16 -3.66
N HIS A 118 30.57 -8.87 -4.14
CA HIS A 118 30.77 -9.91 -5.17
C HIS A 118 29.62 -10.03 -6.19
N CYS A 119 30.03 -10.03 -7.46
CA CYS A 119 29.40 -10.66 -8.63
C CYS A 119 28.52 -9.83 -9.61
N VAL A 120 28.96 -9.91 -10.87
CA VAL A 120 28.28 -9.90 -12.17
C VAL A 120 26.80 -9.47 -12.19
N CYS A 121 26.57 -8.25 -12.68
CA CYS A 121 25.28 -7.62 -13.00
C CYS A 121 24.27 -7.58 -11.84
N PRO A 122 24.08 -6.43 -11.17
CA PRO A 122 23.06 -6.35 -10.13
C PRO A 122 21.70 -6.37 -10.82
N SER A 123 20.98 -7.46 -10.66
CA SER A 123 19.53 -7.48 -10.92
C SER A 123 18.92 -6.34 -10.11
N ILE A 124 18.31 -5.36 -10.78
CA ILE A 124 17.71 -4.22 -10.10
C ILE A 124 16.47 -4.73 -9.38
N ALA A 125 16.49 -4.66 -8.05
CA ALA A 125 15.36 -5.09 -7.23
C ALA A 125 14.08 -4.31 -7.62
N PRO A 126 12.92 -4.98 -7.72
CA PRO A 126 11.71 -4.37 -8.27
C PRO A 126 11.22 -3.19 -7.44
N GLY A 127 11.41 -3.21 -6.11
CA GLY A 127 11.06 -2.08 -5.25
C GLY A 127 11.94 -0.85 -5.50
N LEU A 128 13.25 -1.03 -5.73
CA LEU A 128 14.13 0.07 -6.08
C LEU A 128 13.75 0.68 -7.44
N LEU A 129 13.40 -0.17 -8.41
CA LEU A 129 12.93 0.26 -9.71
C LEU A 129 11.61 1.03 -9.63
N TYR A 130 10.68 0.54 -8.80
CA TYR A 130 9.40 1.20 -8.55
C TYR A 130 9.58 2.57 -7.88
N LEU A 131 10.38 2.67 -6.81
CA LEU A 131 10.61 3.93 -6.10
C LEU A 131 11.22 5.01 -7.02
N ARG A 132 12.00 4.61 -8.02
CA ARG A 132 12.54 5.53 -9.03
C ARG A 132 11.51 5.94 -10.08
N SER A 133 10.57 5.06 -10.38
CA SER A 133 9.62 5.23 -11.50
C SER A 133 8.28 5.81 -11.08
N CYS A 134 7.88 5.62 -9.82
CA CYS A 134 6.51 5.88 -9.35
C CYS A 134 6.06 7.33 -9.56
N ARG A 135 6.96 8.31 -9.40
CA ARG A 135 6.67 9.74 -9.60
C ARG A 135 6.49 10.14 -11.07
N THR A 136 6.86 9.26 -12.00
CA THR A 136 6.80 9.52 -13.45
C THR A 136 5.61 8.83 -14.13
N ILE A 137 4.85 8.01 -13.39
CA ILE A 137 3.65 7.34 -13.89
C ILE A 137 2.58 8.39 -14.18
N HIS A 138 2.10 8.48 -15.43
CA HIS A 138 1.04 9.46 -15.76
C HIS A 138 -0.34 9.04 -15.23
N ASN A 139 -0.70 7.76 -15.37
CA ASN A 139 -1.99 7.27 -14.89
C ASN A 139 -1.87 6.78 -13.45
N VAL A 140 -1.75 7.74 -12.53
CA VAL A 140 -1.57 7.46 -11.11
C VAL A 140 -2.82 6.76 -10.53
N GLN A 141 -4.02 7.08 -11.03
CA GLN A 141 -5.29 6.48 -10.59
C GLN A 141 -5.36 4.97 -10.85
N TYR A 142 -4.83 4.52 -11.99
CA TYR A 142 -4.72 3.10 -12.32
C TYR A 142 -3.93 2.31 -11.26
N VAL A 143 -2.97 2.94 -10.58
CA VAL A 143 -2.18 2.31 -9.52
C VAL A 143 -3.05 1.89 -8.33
N ASN A 144 -4.10 2.65 -7.98
CA ASN A 144 -5.03 2.25 -6.93
C ASN A 144 -5.74 0.93 -7.29
N HIS A 145 -6.26 0.83 -8.51
CA HIS A 145 -6.95 -0.37 -8.98
C HIS A 145 -6.02 -1.59 -8.99
N VAL A 146 -4.78 -1.42 -9.45
CA VAL A 146 -3.79 -2.50 -9.45
C VAL A 146 -3.44 -2.92 -8.02
N ILE A 147 -3.15 -1.97 -7.12
CA ILE A 147 -2.77 -2.28 -5.74
C ILE A 147 -3.89 -3.01 -5.02
N ILE A 148 -5.13 -2.56 -5.13
CA ILE A 148 -6.28 -3.26 -4.54
C ILE A 148 -6.41 -4.67 -5.14
N GLY A 149 -6.27 -4.83 -6.45
CA GLY A 149 -6.30 -6.14 -7.10
C GLY A 149 -5.23 -7.09 -6.57
N LEU A 150 -3.98 -6.62 -6.46
CA LEU A 150 -2.86 -7.40 -5.93
C LEU A 150 -3.04 -7.72 -4.45
N VAL A 151 -3.48 -6.77 -3.62
CA VAL A 151 -3.73 -7.01 -2.19
C VAL A 151 -4.80 -8.10 -2.01
N ALA A 152 -5.88 -8.06 -2.79
CA ALA A 152 -6.91 -9.09 -2.78
C ALA A 152 -6.37 -10.46 -3.23
N GLU A 153 -5.63 -10.47 -4.35
CA GLU A 153 -5.08 -11.69 -4.94
C GLU A 153 -4.10 -12.38 -4.00
N PHE A 154 -3.08 -11.66 -3.51
CA PHE A 154 -2.06 -12.21 -2.62
C PHE A 154 -2.65 -12.60 -1.25
N ALA A 155 -3.64 -11.87 -0.73
CA ALA A 155 -4.34 -12.27 0.48
C ALA A 155 -5.07 -13.61 0.30
N ARG A 156 -5.77 -13.79 -0.82
CA ARG A 156 -6.48 -15.05 -1.13
C ARG A 156 -5.51 -16.21 -1.35
N GLU A 157 -4.42 -15.99 -2.09
CA GLU A 157 -3.41 -17.02 -2.37
C GLU A 157 -2.69 -17.48 -1.09
N LEU A 158 -2.34 -16.54 -0.21
CA LEU A 158 -1.73 -16.89 1.08
C LEU A 158 -2.73 -17.66 1.95
N ALA A 159 -3.99 -17.24 1.97
CA ALA A 159 -5.04 -17.92 2.72
C ALA A 159 -5.31 -19.35 2.23
N SER A 160 -5.33 -19.59 0.91
CA SER A 160 -5.56 -20.93 0.36
C SER A 160 -4.41 -21.91 0.66
N ARG A 161 -3.17 -21.41 0.70
CA ARG A 161 -1.99 -22.20 1.13
C ARG A 161 -2.07 -22.63 2.60
N TRP A 162 -2.75 -21.86 3.45
CA TRP A 162 -2.97 -22.25 4.86
C TRP A 162 -4.16 -23.20 5.01
N ALA A 163 -5.26 -22.95 4.29
CA ALA A 163 -6.42 -23.84 4.30
C ALA A 163 -6.09 -25.27 3.81
N SER A 164 -5.20 -25.41 2.83
CA SER A 164 -4.81 -26.72 2.26
C SER A 164 -3.80 -27.51 3.09
N LYS A 165 -3.01 -26.85 3.94
CA LYS A 165 -2.03 -27.50 4.85
C LYS A 165 -2.66 -28.08 6.12
N ASP A 166 -3.91 -27.74 6.42
CA ASP A 166 -4.64 -28.17 7.62
C ASP A 166 -5.29 -29.56 7.50
N SER A 167 -5.03 -30.33 6.43
CA SER A 167 -5.70 -31.63 6.20
C SER A 167 -5.11 -32.84 6.94
N GLN A 168 -4.10 -32.71 7.82
CA GLN A 168 -3.59 -33.89 8.56
C GLN A 168 -3.27 -33.77 10.06
N GLN A 169 -3.28 -32.59 10.70
CA GLN A 169 -3.01 -32.54 12.16
C GLN A 169 -3.86 -31.50 12.90
N LEU A 170 -4.99 -31.97 13.42
CA LEU A 170 -5.85 -31.28 14.38
C LEU A 170 -5.09 -30.99 15.69
N LYS A 171 -4.50 -29.79 15.81
CA LYS A 171 -4.23 -29.08 17.09
C LYS A 171 -3.65 -27.65 16.99
N SER A 172 -3.58 -26.99 15.80
CA SER A 172 -2.90 -25.68 15.65
C SER A 172 -3.71 -24.52 15.03
N SER A 173 -5.05 -24.57 15.06
CA SER A 173 -5.92 -23.61 14.34
C SER A 173 -5.77 -22.13 14.75
N GLN A 174 -5.43 -21.82 15.99
CA GLN A 174 -5.25 -20.42 16.43
C GLN A 174 -3.88 -19.84 16.05
N SER A 175 -2.82 -20.65 16.11
CA SER A 175 -1.47 -20.24 15.71
C SER A 175 -1.37 -20.03 14.19
N SER A 176 -2.08 -20.83 13.39
CA SER A 176 -2.13 -20.68 11.94
C SER A 176 -2.90 -19.42 11.53
N LEU A 177 -4.00 -19.09 12.22
CA LEU A 177 -4.79 -17.88 11.97
C LEU A 177 -4.04 -16.59 12.34
N ALA A 178 -3.36 -16.55 13.49
CA ALA A 178 -2.56 -15.38 13.88
C ALA A 178 -1.40 -15.11 12.89
N LEU A 179 -0.76 -16.17 12.41
CA LEU A 179 0.25 -16.07 11.35
C LEU A 179 -0.38 -15.58 10.04
N ALA A 180 -1.56 -16.08 9.69
CA ALA A 180 -2.31 -15.67 8.51
C ALA A 180 -2.62 -14.17 8.51
N THR A 181 -3.16 -13.68 9.63
CA THR A 181 -3.48 -12.25 9.81
C THR A 181 -2.22 -11.39 9.75
N THR A 182 -1.09 -11.86 10.30
CA THR A 182 0.20 -11.15 10.23
C THR A 182 0.67 -10.99 8.78
N LYS A 183 0.56 -12.04 7.98
CA LYS A 183 0.93 -12.03 6.57
C LYS A 183 -0.02 -11.18 5.72
N VAL A 184 -1.31 -11.22 6.00
CA VAL A 184 -2.28 -10.30 5.36
C VAL A 184 -1.96 -8.84 5.68
N LYS A 185 -1.58 -8.55 6.92
CA LYS A 185 -1.11 -7.20 7.31
C LYS A 185 0.15 -6.80 6.55
N GLU A 186 1.12 -7.71 6.37
CA GLU A 186 2.32 -7.46 5.56
C GLU A 186 1.97 -7.09 4.09
N VAL A 187 1.07 -7.86 3.45
CA VAL A 187 0.55 -7.59 2.10
C VAL A 187 -0.07 -6.19 2.02
N ALA A 188 -0.96 -5.88 2.95
CA ALA A 188 -1.63 -4.58 3.02
C ALA A 188 -0.65 -3.43 3.29
N THR A 189 0.36 -3.66 4.14
CA THR A 189 1.39 -2.66 4.46
C THR A 189 2.24 -2.32 3.23
N LEU A 190 2.61 -3.33 2.44
CA LEU A 190 3.30 -3.11 1.18
C LEU A 190 2.44 -2.29 0.21
N GLY A 191 1.18 -2.71 0.00
CA GLY A 191 0.23 -1.99 -0.85
C GLY A 191 0.05 -0.53 -0.44
N ALA A 192 -0.17 -0.29 0.86
CA ALA A 192 -0.30 1.06 1.41
C ALA A 192 0.96 1.91 1.16
N SER A 193 2.15 1.32 1.35
CA SER A 193 3.44 2.02 1.16
C SER A 193 3.64 2.42 -0.30
N LEU A 194 3.43 1.50 -1.24
CA LEU A 194 3.60 1.75 -2.68
C LEU A 194 2.58 2.80 -3.18
N LEU A 195 1.34 2.71 -2.72
CA LEU A 195 0.27 3.67 -3.04
C LEU A 195 0.62 5.08 -2.54
N CYS A 196 1.03 5.18 -1.28
CA CYS A 196 1.36 6.47 -0.66
C CYS A 196 2.57 7.14 -1.31
N VAL A 197 3.61 6.37 -1.68
CA VAL A 197 4.80 6.91 -2.34
C VAL A 197 4.51 7.38 -3.78
N THR A 198 3.49 6.82 -4.43
CA THR A 198 3.15 7.15 -5.82
C THR A 198 2.33 8.42 -5.94
N GLY A 199 1.23 8.54 -5.20
CA GLY A 199 0.31 9.67 -5.35
C GLY A 199 -0.16 10.31 -4.05
N GLY A 200 0.42 9.92 -2.92
CA GLY A 200 0.21 10.57 -1.63
C GLY A 200 -1.27 10.73 -1.28
N ILE A 201 -1.65 11.96 -0.88
CA ILE A 201 -3.00 12.28 -0.44
C ILE A 201 -4.07 12.08 -1.51
N GLN A 202 -3.74 12.31 -2.79
CA GLN A 202 -4.71 12.21 -3.88
C GLN A 202 -5.18 10.77 -4.08
N LEU A 203 -4.23 9.82 -4.14
CA LEU A 203 -4.58 8.41 -4.25
C LEU A 203 -5.25 7.86 -3.01
N VAL A 204 -4.84 8.30 -1.82
CA VAL A 204 -5.52 7.87 -0.59
C VAL A 204 -6.93 8.41 -0.52
N GLN A 205 -7.19 9.64 -0.95
CA GLN A 205 -8.55 10.16 -1.05
C GLN A 205 -9.38 9.32 -2.02
N GLU A 206 -8.86 9.05 -3.21
CA GLU A 206 -9.55 8.25 -4.23
C GLU A 206 -9.78 6.81 -3.76
N LEU A 207 -8.84 6.23 -3.02
CA LEU A 207 -8.98 4.90 -2.40
C LEU A 207 -10.20 4.85 -1.48
N TYR A 208 -10.36 5.85 -0.60
CA TYR A 208 -11.47 5.92 0.36
C TYR A 208 -12.82 6.20 -0.30
N GLN A 209 -12.85 7.12 -1.27
CA GLN A 209 -14.10 7.65 -1.80
C GLN A 209 -14.62 6.87 -3.01
N GLU A 210 -13.73 6.34 -3.84
CA GLU A 210 -14.08 5.75 -5.12
C GLU A 210 -13.57 4.32 -5.24
N THR A 211 -12.25 4.10 -5.24
CA THR A 211 -11.69 2.81 -5.66
C THR A 211 -12.14 1.64 -4.78
N LEU A 212 -12.08 1.80 -3.45
CA LEU A 212 -12.48 0.72 -2.54
C LEU A 212 -14.01 0.52 -2.47
N PRO A 213 -14.84 1.58 -2.36
CA PRO A 213 -16.28 1.44 -2.53
C PRO A 213 -16.66 0.75 -3.85
N THR A 214 -16.14 1.17 -4.99
CA THR A 214 -16.40 0.52 -6.28
C THR A 214 -15.97 -0.94 -6.28
N TRP A 215 -14.82 -1.27 -5.68
CA TRP A 215 -14.34 -2.65 -5.54
C TRP A 215 -15.28 -3.52 -4.67
N LEU A 216 -15.88 -2.97 -3.62
CA LEU A 216 -16.87 -3.65 -2.76
C LEU A 216 -18.23 -3.84 -3.47
N LEU A 217 -18.59 -2.89 -4.33
CA LEU A 217 -19.81 -2.92 -5.13
C LEU A 217 -19.68 -3.81 -6.38
N SER A 218 -18.46 -4.01 -6.88
CA SER A 218 -18.23 -4.81 -8.09
C SER A 218 -18.47 -6.31 -7.84
N THR A 219 -19.29 -6.91 -8.69
CA THR A 219 -19.45 -8.37 -8.77
C THR A 219 -18.18 -8.99 -9.35
N ARG A 220 -17.61 -9.97 -8.67
CA ARG A 220 -16.46 -10.73 -9.19
C ARG A 220 -16.97 -12.04 -9.75
N GLU A 221 -16.75 -12.24 -11.05
CA GLU A 221 -16.85 -13.55 -11.65
C GLU A 221 -15.75 -14.42 -11.09
N GLU A 222 -16.11 -15.27 -10.13
CA GLU A 222 -15.19 -16.29 -9.65
C GLU A 222 -15.18 -17.44 -10.62
N LYS A 223 -13.99 -17.75 -11.14
CA LYS A 223 -13.78 -18.99 -11.89
C LYS A 223 -14.23 -20.13 -10.99
N LEU A 224 -15.18 -20.92 -11.48
CA LEU A 224 -15.84 -22.05 -10.83
C LEU A 224 -14.84 -22.96 -10.10
N GLY A 225 -14.52 -22.59 -8.87
CA GLY A 225 -13.54 -23.21 -8.01
C GLY A 225 -13.84 -22.71 -6.60
N GLU A 226 -13.92 -23.63 -5.65
CA GLU A 226 -14.42 -23.38 -4.30
C GLU A 226 -13.43 -22.46 -3.55
N VAL A 227 -13.62 -21.14 -3.67
CA VAL A 227 -12.84 -20.15 -2.93
C VAL A 227 -13.19 -20.32 -1.45
N SER A 228 -12.21 -20.75 -0.65
CA SER A 228 -12.43 -21.02 0.77
C SER A 228 -12.98 -19.78 1.50
N SER A 229 -13.86 -20.00 2.49
CA SER A 229 -14.38 -18.93 3.35
C SER A 229 -13.26 -18.16 4.07
N VAL A 230 -12.16 -18.85 4.41
CA VAL A 230 -10.95 -18.25 4.99
C VAL A 230 -10.31 -17.25 4.01
N SER A 231 -10.26 -17.56 2.72
CA SER A 231 -9.75 -16.62 1.69
C SER A 231 -10.58 -15.34 1.61
N ARG A 232 -11.92 -15.43 1.74
CA ARG A 232 -12.82 -14.27 1.74
C ARG A 232 -12.63 -13.38 2.96
N ILE A 233 -12.52 -14.00 4.14
CA ILE A 233 -12.25 -13.28 5.41
C ILE A 233 -10.90 -12.57 5.35
N MET A 234 -9.87 -13.24 4.85
CA MET A 234 -8.53 -12.65 4.72
C MET A 234 -8.49 -11.50 3.70
N GLU A 235 -9.27 -11.59 2.63
CA GLU A 235 -9.44 -10.49 1.66
C GLU A 235 -10.05 -9.24 2.32
N GLY A 236 -11.11 -9.41 3.12
CA GLY A 236 -11.72 -8.29 3.86
C GLY A 236 -10.77 -7.66 4.88
N TYR A 237 -10.03 -8.48 5.64
CA TYR A 237 -8.98 -8.00 6.53
C TYR A 237 -7.87 -7.25 5.78
N ALA A 238 -7.42 -7.76 4.64
CA ALA A 238 -6.40 -7.11 3.83
C ALA A 238 -6.82 -5.70 3.40
N MET A 239 -8.08 -5.55 2.96
CA MET A 239 -8.62 -4.26 2.55
C MET A 239 -8.77 -3.27 3.72
N ALA A 240 -9.19 -3.75 4.89
CA ALA A 240 -9.28 -2.92 6.08
C ALA A 240 -7.90 -2.39 6.51
N TYR A 241 -6.89 -3.27 6.54
CA TYR A 241 -5.50 -2.86 6.80
C TYR A 241 -4.98 -1.89 5.73
N LEU A 242 -5.22 -2.17 4.45
CA LEU A 242 -4.78 -1.32 3.34
C LEU A 242 -5.32 0.10 3.51
N LEU A 243 -6.63 0.22 3.77
CA LEU A 243 -7.30 1.51 3.92
C LEU A 243 -6.73 2.30 5.11
N VAL A 244 -6.72 1.69 6.30
CA VAL A 244 -6.27 2.36 7.54
C VAL A 244 -4.80 2.72 7.48
N LEU A 245 -3.93 1.82 7.00
CA LEU A 245 -2.50 2.10 6.89
C LEU A 245 -2.23 3.22 5.88
N SER A 246 -2.92 3.22 4.74
CA SER A 246 -2.79 4.29 3.74
C SER A 246 -3.20 5.65 4.32
N GLY A 247 -4.34 5.73 5.00
CA GLY A 247 -4.75 6.94 5.70
C GLY A 247 -3.75 7.38 6.79
N SER A 248 -3.19 6.40 7.51
CA SER A 248 -2.24 6.65 8.61
C SER A 248 -0.92 7.21 8.11
N PHE A 249 -0.43 6.75 6.94
CA PHE A 249 0.80 7.27 6.33
C PHE A 249 0.66 8.71 5.83
N ILE A 250 -0.54 9.12 5.38
CA ILE A 250 -0.77 10.48 4.86
C ILE A 250 -1.17 11.47 5.96
N TRP A 251 -2.09 11.09 6.85
CA TRP A 251 -2.69 12.01 7.82
C TRP A 251 -2.16 11.83 9.25
N GLY A 252 -1.46 10.73 9.52
CA GLY A 252 -1.01 10.36 10.86
C GLY A 252 -2.16 9.88 11.77
N LEU A 253 -1.78 9.19 12.84
CA LEU A 253 -2.70 8.71 13.89
C LEU A 253 -2.97 9.77 14.98
N GLY A 254 -2.17 10.83 15.01
CA GLY A 254 -2.16 11.82 16.08
C GLY A 254 -3.37 12.76 16.12
N ALA A 255 -3.62 13.31 17.31
CA ALA A 255 -4.72 14.24 17.58
C ALA A 255 -4.47 15.67 17.05
N ARG A 256 -3.24 16.00 16.64
CA ARG A 256 -2.83 17.37 16.30
C ARG A 256 -2.19 17.49 14.90
N PRO A 257 -2.86 17.04 13.83
CA PRO A 257 -2.40 17.31 12.48
C PRO A 257 -2.55 18.82 12.15
N PRO A 258 -1.84 19.34 11.14
CA PRO A 258 -2.11 20.68 10.61
C PRO A 258 -3.60 20.85 10.28
N SER A 259 -4.15 22.05 10.50
CA SER A 259 -5.59 22.33 10.40
C SER A 259 -6.22 21.93 9.07
N TRP A 260 -5.50 22.11 7.97
CA TRP A 260 -5.92 21.68 6.62
C TRP A 260 -6.00 20.15 6.49
N THR A 261 -5.01 19.44 7.00
CA THR A 261 -4.97 17.97 6.95
C THR A 261 -6.06 17.35 7.82
N PHE A 262 -6.40 18.01 8.92
CA PHE A 262 -7.52 17.64 9.78
C PHE A 262 -8.87 17.66 9.05
N SER A 263 -9.19 18.78 8.39
CA SER A 263 -10.50 18.95 7.72
C SER A 263 -10.68 17.99 6.55
N ILE A 264 -9.61 17.75 5.77
CA ILE A 264 -9.61 16.79 4.67
C ILE A 264 -9.81 15.36 5.18
N ARG A 265 -9.02 14.94 6.17
CA ARG A 265 -9.15 13.62 6.80
C ARG A 265 -10.57 13.39 7.32
N ALA A 266 -11.09 14.34 8.11
CA ALA A 266 -12.42 14.25 8.68
C ALA A 266 -13.49 14.09 7.60
N ARG A 267 -13.40 14.85 6.50
CA ARG A 267 -14.33 14.71 5.37
C ARG A 267 -14.23 13.33 4.72
N ILE A 268 -13.03 12.88 4.38
CA ILE A 268 -12.82 11.62 3.65
C ILE A 268 -13.23 10.41 4.48
N VAL A 269 -12.79 10.34 5.74
CA VAL A 269 -13.16 9.24 6.65
C VAL A 269 -14.67 9.22 6.87
N ARG A 270 -15.30 10.37 7.06
CA ARG A 270 -16.76 10.47 7.21
C ARG A 270 -17.49 9.96 5.97
N THR A 271 -17.10 10.38 4.77
CA THR A 271 -17.72 9.91 3.52
C THR A 271 -17.66 8.39 3.42
N HIS A 272 -16.51 7.79 3.74
CA HIS A 272 -16.37 6.35 3.69
C HIS A 272 -17.24 5.64 4.75
N LEU A 273 -17.28 6.14 5.99
CA LEU A 273 -18.13 5.55 7.04
C LEU A 273 -19.63 5.74 6.79
N ASP A 274 -20.03 6.85 6.16
CA ASP A 274 -21.40 7.09 5.70
C ASP A 274 -21.80 6.05 4.64
N PHE A 275 -20.89 5.71 3.71
CA PHE A 275 -21.08 4.61 2.77
C PHE A 275 -21.29 3.26 3.49
N LEU A 276 -20.44 2.93 4.48
CA LEU A 276 -20.59 1.67 5.22
C LEU A 276 -21.91 1.58 5.98
N ALA A 277 -22.33 2.69 6.60
CA ALA A 277 -23.61 2.78 7.28
C ALA A 277 -24.77 2.60 6.30
N GLY A 278 -24.71 3.19 5.11
CA GLY A 278 -25.72 3.01 4.07
C GLY A 278 -25.86 1.56 3.60
N VAL A 279 -24.73 0.84 3.46
CA VAL A 279 -24.74 -0.59 3.14
C VAL A 279 -25.34 -1.42 4.28
N LEU A 280 -24.97 -1.16 5.54
CA LEU A 280 -25.51 -1.88 6.69
C LEU A 280 -27.01 -1.69 6.91
N GLU A 281 -27.55 -0.54 6.50
CA GLU A 281 -29.00 -0.28 6.50
C GLU A 281 -29.74 -0.95 5.33
N GLY A 282 -29.02 -1.56 4.38
CA GLY A 282 -29.61 -2.14 3.17
C GLY A 282 -29.96 -1.12 2.09
N ASN A 283 -29.53 0.14 2.23
CA ASN A 283 -29.76 1.17 1.20
C ASN A 283 -28.87 0.98 -0.03
N ILE A 284 -27.77 0.24 0.11
CA ILE A 284 -26.78 -0.01 -0.93
C ILE A 284 -26.54 -1.52 -1.02
N SER A 285 -26.69 -2.09 -2.22
CA SER A 285 -26.35 -3.49 -2.48
C SER A 285 -24.85 -3.65 -2.75
N LEU A 286 -24.27 -4.75 -2.24
CA LEU A 286 -22.87 -5.11 -2.47
C LEU A 286 -22.73 -6.15 -3.58
N GLY A 287 -21.59 -6.14 -4.26
CA GLY A 287 -21.18 -7.19 -5.20
C GLY A 287 -20.17 -8.19 -4.62
N CYS A 288 -19.59 -7.90 -3.45
CA CYS A 288 -18.66 -8.79 -2.77
C CYS A 288 -19.35 -9.83 -1.86
N ASP A 289 -18.60 -10.86 -1.49
CA ASP A 289 -19.09 -11.93 -0.61
C ASP A 289 -19.41 -11.40 0.81
N PRO A 290 -20.49 -11.87 1.46
CA PRO A 290 -20.87 -11.43 2.80
C PRO A 290 -19.78 -11.61 3.87
N ALA A 291 -18.93 -12.64 3.76
CA ALA A 291 -17.83 -12.85 4.69
C ALA A 291 -16.70 -11.83 4.46
N THR A 292 -16.40 -11.49 3.20
CA THR A 292 -15.48 -10.39 2.87
C THR A 292 -16.00 -9.06 3.43
N TRP A 293 -17.29 -8.78 3.25
CA TRP A 293 -17.92 -7.57 3.77
C TRP A 293 -17.86 -7.48 5.30
N LYS A 294 -18.33 -8.53 6.00
CA LYS A 294 -18.33 -8.57 7.47
C LYS A 294 -16.91 -8.40 8.01
N SER A 295 -15.95 -9.18 7.52
CA SER A 295 -14.55 -9.10 7.97
C SER A 295 -13.91 -7.73 7.69
N TYR A 296 -14.22 -7.11 6.55
CA TYR A 296 -13.77 -5.76 6.23
C TYR A 296 -14.28 -4.72 7.24
N VAL A 297 -15.60 -4.67 7.48
CA VAL A 297 -16.20 -3.68 8.38
C VAL A 297 -15.75 -3.89 9.82
N SER A 298 -15.82 -5.12 10.32
CA SER A 298 -15.40 -5.46 11.69
C SER A 298 -13.94 -5.10 11.93
N CYS A 299 -13.05 -5.45 11.00
CA CYS A 299 -11.63 -5.12 11.11
C CYS A 299 -11.38 -3.62 11.00
N LEU A 300 -12.01 -2.93 10.06
CA LEU A 300 -11.86 -1.49 9.88
C LEU A 300 -12.29 -0.74 11.15
N VAL A 301 -13.47 -1.05 11.70
CA VAL A 301 -13.94 -0.42 12.93
C VAL A 301 -13.02 -0.76 14.10
N GLY A 302 -12.59 -2.02 14.22
CA GLY A 302 -11.63 -2.45 15.24
C GLY A 302 -10.31 -1.67 15.17
N LEU A 303 -9.77 -1.47 13.97
CA LEU A 303 -8.56 -0.67 13.75
C LEU A 303 -8.77 0.81 14.06
N LEU A 304 -9.91 1.39 13.70
CA LEU A 304 -10.22 2.78 14.03
C LEU A 304 -10.36 2.99 15.55
N VAL A 305 -11.04 2.08 16.25
CA VAL A 305 -11.24 2.17 17.70
C VAL A 305 -9.91 2.02 18.46
N SER A 306 -9.05 1.11 18.01
CA SER A 306 -7.79 0.79 18.69
C SER A 306 -6.63 1.72 18.31
N LEU A 307 -6.48 2.07 17.03
CA LEU A 307 -5.31 2.80 16.53
C LEU A 307 -5.58 4.26 16.21
N ALA A 308 -6.81 4.60 15.78
CA ALA A 308 -7.15 5.93 15.30
C ALA A 308 -8.44 6.51 15.94
N PRO A 309 -8.60 6.47 17.29
CA PRO A 309 -9.85 6.89 17.94
C PRO A 309 -10.19 8.36 17.71
N THR A 310 -9.20 9.19 17.38
CA THR A 310 -9.39 10.60 17.01
C THR A 310 -10.15 10.77 15.71
N TRP A 311 -10.07 9.81 14.78
CA TRP A 311 -10.78 9.87 13.50
C TRP A 311 -12.28 9.61 13.68
N ILE A 312 -12.66 8.85 14.71
CA ILE A 312 -14.05 8.52 15.06
C ILE A 312 -14.79 9.76 15.59
N ARG A 313 -14.10 10.62 16.36
CA ARG A 313 -14.71 11.83 16.95
C ARG A 313 -15.25 12.82 15.92
N ASP A 314 -14.73 12.79 14.70
CA ASP A 314 -15.09 13.71 13.61
C ASP A 314 -16.27 13.20 12.75
N VAL A 315 -16.85 12.05 13.13
CA VAL A 315 -17.92 11.35 12.43
C VAL A 315 -19.27 11.71 13.05
N LYS A 316 -20.32 11.77 12.22
CA LYS A 316 -21.67 12.10 12.67
C LYS A 316 -22.18 11.02 13.64
N ARG A 317 -22.92 11.45 14.67
CA ARG A 317 -23.54 10.56 15.66
C ARG A 317 -24.45 9.52 14.98
N GLU A 318 -25.22 9.94 13.98
CA GLU A 318 -26.15 9.07 13.27
C GLU A 318 -25.41 7.94 12.56
N THR A 319 -24.30 8.25 11.89
CA THR A 319 -23.44 7.26 11.21
C THR A 319 -22.87 6.26 12.22
N LEU A 320 -22.32 6.73 13.33
CA LEU A 320 -21.78 5.86 14.39
C LEU A 320 -22.84 4.95 14.99
N ARG A 321 -24.06 5.46 15.20
CA ARG A 321 -25.20 4.66 15.68
C ARG A 321 -25.57 3.55 14.68
N LYS A 322 -25.66 3.88 13.39
CA LYS A 322 -25.99 2.91 12.33
C LYS A 322 -24.94 1.80 12.23
N LEU A 323 -23.66 2.15 12.27
CA LEU A 323 -22.56 1.19 12.30
C LEU A 323 -22.63 0.29 13.54
N ALA A 324 -22.83 0.87 14.73
CA ALA A 324 -22.94 0.11 15.98
C ALA A 324 -24.13 -0.87 15.95
N ASN A 325 -25.27 -0.47 15.39
CA ASN A 325 -26.43 -1.36 15.22
C ASN A 325 -26.14 -2.52 14.26
N GLY A 326 -25.43 -2.26 13.15
CA GLY A 326 -25.00 -3.31 12.23
C GLY A 326 -24.06 -4.32 12.88
N LEU A 327 -23.04 -3.83 13.62
CA LEU A 327 -22.12 -4.68 14.38
C LEU A 327 -22.85 -5.51 15.44
N ARG A 328 -23.83 -4.92 16.13
CA ARG A 328 -24.70 -5.64 17.07
C ARG A 328 -25.49 -6.74 16.37
N GLY A 329 -26.02 -6.48 15.18
CA GLY A 329 -26.70 -7.48 14.34
C GLY A 329 -25.79 -8.66 13.94
N TRP A 330 -24.48 -8.48 13.99
CA TRP A 330 -23.48 -9.52 13.79
C TRP A 330 -22.92 -10.13 15.08
N HIS A 331 -23.52 -9.80 16.23
CA HIS A 331 -23.09 -10.20 17.58
C HIS A 331 -21.73 -9.65 18.01
N GLU A 332 -21.28 -8.52 17.44
CA GLU A 332 -20.05 -7.83 17.82
C GLU A 332 -20.33 -6.66 18.78
N CYS A 333 -21.03 -6.96 19.89
CA CYS A 333 -21.52 -5.97 20.85
C CYS A 333 -20.40 -5.16 21.52
N GLU A 334 -19.27 -5.79 21.86
CA GLU A 334 -18.13 -5.10 22.47
C GLU A 334 -17.51 -4.06 21.53
N LEU A 335 -17.42 -4.40 20.24
CA LEU A 335 -16.89 -3.49 19.23
C LEU A 335 -17.88 -2.35 18.96
N ALA A 336 -19.18 -2.65 18.92
CA ALA A 336 -20.24 -1.65 18.80
C ALA A 336 -20.22 -0.64 19.96
N LEU A 337 -20.09 -1.13 21.20
CA LEU A 337 -19.93 -0.28 22.39
C LEU A 337 -18.68 0.57 22.31
N SER A 338 -17.53 -0.05 22.01
CA SER A 338 -16.25 0.66 21.90
C SER A 338 -16.29 1.76 20.84
N LEU A 339 -16.96 1.52 19.69
CA LEU A 339 -17.16 2.52 18.66
C LEU A 339 -17.93 3.75 19.19
N LEU A 340 -19.04 3.52 19.89
CA LEU A 340 -19.86 4.59 20.46
C LEU A 340 -19.12 5.36 21.56
N GLU A 341 -18.35 4.69 22.41
CA GLU A 341 -17.54 5.35 23.44
C GLU A 341 -16.48 6.27 22.84
N LYS A 342 -15.81 5.86 21.75
CA LYS A 342 -14.81 6.70 21.08
C LYS A 342 -15.42 7.87 20.28
N GLY A 343 -16.72 7.81 19.96
CA GLY A 343 -17.48 8.89 19.32
C GLY A 343 -17.65 10.16 20.16
N GLY A 344 -17.38 10.09 21.48
CA GLY A 344 -17.43 11.24 22.38
C GLY A 344 -18.80 11.45 23.05
N PRO A 345 -19.03 12.61 23.70
CA PRO A 345 -20.21 12.82 24.55
C PRO A 345 -21.54 12.69 23.80
N ALA A 346 -21.57 13.05 22.51
CA ALA A 346 -22.77 13.00 21.69
C ALA A 346 -23.30 11.56 21.47
N THR A 347 -22.43 10.55 21.51
CA THR A 347 -22.80 9.14 21.31
C THR A 347 -23.07 8.38 22.61
N LEU A 348 -22.79 8.98 23.78
CA LEU A 348 -22.88 8.32 25.09
C LEU A 348 -24.30 7.81 25.42
N GLY A 349 -25.34 8.56 25.04
CA GLY A 349 -26.72 8.11 25.19
C GLY A 349 -27.03 6.83 24.40
N SER A 350 -26.52 6.73 23.17
CA SER A 350 -26.66 5.51 22.36
C SER A 350 -25.86 4.34 22.93
N ALA A 351 -24.72 4.60 23.59
CA ALA A 351 -23.94 3.58 24.27
C ALA A 351 -24.68 3.03 25.51
N ALA A 352 -25.28 3.91 26.32
CA ALA A 352 -26.07 3.52 27.48
C ALA A 352 -27.30 2.67 27.10
N GLU A 353 -28.00 3.06 26.03
CA GLU A 353 -29.09 2.25 25.46
C GLU A 353 -28.61 0.85 25.05
N LEU A 354 -27.40 0.74 24.46
CA LEU A 354 -26.86 -0.54 24.02
C LEU A 354 -26.52 -1.47 25.20
N VAL A 355 -25.93 -0.93 26.29
CA VAL A 355 -25.62 -1.69 27.52
C VAL A 355 -26.88 -2.24 28.17
N ASN A 356 -27.96 -1.45 28.22
CA ASN A 356 -29.23 -1.85 28.83
C ASN A 356 -29.97 -2.98 28.11
N VAL A 357 -29.56 -3.35 26.89
CA VAL A 357 -30.14 -4.48 26.14
C VAL A 357 -29.17 -5.67 26.05
N ILE A 358 -27.96 -5.54 26.59
CA ILE A 358 -26.98 -6.63 26.70
C ILE A 358 -27.08 -7.31 28.07
N ASN A 359 -27.43 -6.55 29.12
CA ASN A 359 -27.90 -7.06 30.41
C ASN A 359 -29.36 -7.49 30.34
#